data_AF-A0A0Q0VDV7-F1
#
_entry.id   AF-A0A0Q0VDV7-F1
#
_cell.length_a   1.000
_cell.length_b   1.000
_cell.length_c   1.000
_cell.angle_alpha   90.00
_cell.angle_beta   90.00
_cell.angle_gamma   90.00
#
_symmetry.space_group_name_H-M   'P 1'
#
loop_
_entity.id
_entity.type
_entity.pdbx_description
1 polymer ?
#
loop_
_entity_poly.entity_id
_entity_poly.type
_entity_poly.pdbx_seq_one_letter_code
_entity_poly.pdbx_strand_id
1 'polypeptide(L)'
;AQSLINFFAVKKNQETIAKLKKAGLRMQAEREDLVNKLNGNSFLVTGTLENYSRNEIKNRIEQNGGRVVSGISKKLDYLLVGKNPGSKLTKARKIDTIKILTEAEFLEMIK
;
A
#
# COMPACT_ATOMS: atom_id res chain seq x y z
N ALA A 1 -14.59 16.41 21.71
CA ALA A 1 -13.32 16.99 21.22
C ALA A 1 -12.80 18.17 22.06
N GLN A 2 -13.17 18.30 23.35
CA GLN A 2 -12.85 19.49 24.16
C GLN A 2 -11.42 19.48 24.73
N SER A 3 -10.87 18.30 25.03
CA SER A 3 -9.58 18.16 25.71
C SER A 3 -8.40 18.63 24.87
N LEU A 4 -8.45 18.49 23.54
CA LEU A 4 -7.43 19.01 22.63
C LEU A 4 -7.42 20.54 22.63
N ILE A 5 -8.60 21.15 22.51
CA ILE A 5 -8.74 22.61 22.50
C ILE A 5 -8.23 23.21 23.82
N ASN A 6 -8.61 22.62 24.95
CA ASN A 6 -8.15 23.06 26.26
C ASN A 6 -6.63 22.90 26.42
N PHE A 7 -6.04 21.82 25.91
CA PHE A 7 -4.60 21.61 25.96
C PHE A 7 -3.84 22.72 25.21
N PHE A 8 -4.30 23.13 24.03
CA PHE A 8 -3.68 24.22 23.27
C PHE A 8 -4.04 25.61 23.79
N ALA A 9 -5.11 25.77 24.57
CA ALA A 9 -5.47 27.04 25.21
C ALA A 9 -4.57 27.38 26.43
N VAL A 10 -3.92 26.39 27.03
CA VAL A 10 -2.99 26.61 28.15
C VAL A 10 -1.67 27.18 27.64
N LYS A 11 -1.36 28.42 28.05
CA LYS A 11 -0.15 29.17 27.67
C LYS A 11 1.15 28.38 27.91
N LYS A 12 1.23 27.66 29.04
CA LYS A 12 2.38 26.79 29.40
C LYS A 12 2.63 25.68 28.37
N ASN A 13 1.57 25.12 27.79
CA ASN A 13 1.69 24.08 26.77
C ASN A 13 2.18 24.67 25.45
N GLN A 14 1.72 25.86 25.08
CA GLN A 14 2.23 26.58 23.91
C GLN A 14 3.72 26.94 24.06
N GLU A 15 4.15 27.38 25.25
CA GLU A 15 5.56 27.65 25.54
C GLU A 15 6.42 26.40 25.45
N THR A 16 5.89 25.26 25.94
CA THR A 16 6.58 23.97 25.85
C THR A 16 6.74 23.54 24.40
N ILE A 17 5.67 23.64 23.59
CA ILE A 17 5.70 23.38 22.15
C ILE A 17 6.73 24.29 21.44
N ALA A 18 6.77 25.58 21.80
CA ALA A 18 7.73 26.53 21.23
C ALA A 18 9.19 26.19 21.61
N LYS A 19 9.45 25.75 22.85
CA LYS A 19 10.78 25.28 23.28
C LYS A 19 11.21 24.04 22.51
N LEU A 20 10.30 23.08 22.35
CA LEU A 20 10.55 21.86 21.58
C LEU A 20 10.84 22.17 20.10
N LYS A 21 10.06 23.09 19.50
CA LYS A 21 10.29 23.56 18.12
C LYS A 21 11.65 24.25 17.98
N LYS A 22 12.07 25.07 18.95
CA LYS A 22 13.40 25.71 18.99
C LYS A 22 14.53 24.71 19.18
N ALA A 23 14.28 23.60 19.88
CA ALA A 23 15.24 22.51 20.04
C ALA A 23 15.40 21.64 18.77
N GLY A 24 14.78 22.01 17.66
CA GLY A 24 14.91 21.30 16.38
C GLY A 24 14.00 20.08 16.24
N LEU A 25 13.03 19.89 17.14
CA LEU A 25 12.08 18.78 17.02
C LEU A 25 11.17 18.99 15.81
N ARG A 26 11.22 18.03 14.88
CA ARG A 26 10.34 17.97 13.71
C ARG A 26 8.93 17.58 14.15
N MET A 27 8.02 18.54 14.19
CA MET A 27 6.61 18.34 14.55
C MET A 27 5.72 17.98 13.34
N GLN A 28 6.34 17.66 12.20
CA GLN A 28 5.68 17.03 11.08
C GLN A 28 5.90 15.53 11.20
N ALA A 29 4.81 14.78 11.27
CA ALA A 29 4.84 13.41 10.81
C ALA A 29 5.19 13.45 9.32
N GLU A 30 6.17 12.66 8.89
CA GLU A 30 6.29 12.34 7.47
C GLU A 30 4.97 11.69 7.07
N ARG A 31 4.13 12.45 6.38
CA ARG A 31 3.20 11.83 5.46
C ARG A 31 4.10 11.28 4.39
N GLU A 32 4.44 10.00 4.49
CA GLU A 32 4.64 9.25 3.26
C GLU A 32 3.37 9.52 2.47
N ASP A 33 3.47 10.32 1.40
CA ASP A 33 2.44 10.37 0.39
C ASP A 33 2.27 8.91 0.00
N LEU A 34 1.26 8.23 0.58
CA LEU A 34 0.88 6.89 0.17
C LEU A 34 0.64 7.06 -1.30
N VAL A 35 1.60 6.55 -2.07
CA VAL A 35 1.64 6.69 -3.50
C VAL A 35 0.43 5.90 -3.94
N ASN A 36 -0.70 6.59 -4.11
CA ASN A 36 -2.03 6.01 -4.36
C ASN A 36 -2.12 5.45 -5.79
N LYS A 37 -0.98 5.04 -6.37
CA LYS A 37 -0.87 4.46 -7.72
C LYS A 37 -1.73 3.22 -7.87
N LEU A 38 -2.03 2.51 -6.77
CA LEU A 38 -2.82 1.29 -6.78
C LEU A 38 -4.19 1.43 -6.09
N ASN A 39 -4.63 2.67 -5.81
CA ASN A 39 -5.81 2.91 -5.00
C ASN A 39 -7.08 2.30 -5.64
N GLY A 40 -7.77 1.44 -4.89
CA GLY A 40 -9.00 0.76 -5.33
C GLY A 40 -8.80 -0.48 -6.19
N ASN A 41 -7.57 -0.79 -6.59
CA ASN A 41 -7.27 -1.95 -7.43
C ASN A 41 -7.10 -3.23 -6.60
N SER A 42 -7.66 -4.32 -7.09
CA SER A 42 -7.58 -5.65 -6.47
C SER A 42 -6.48 -6.49 -7.12
N PHE A 43 -5.59 -7.05 -6.30
CA PHE A 43 -4.44 -7.85 -6.70
C PHE A 43 -4.55 -9.28 -6.17
N LEU A 44 -4.23 -10.26 -7.01
CA LEU A 44 -4.06 -11.65 -6.61
C LEU A 44 -2.65 -12.10 -6.94
N VAL A 45 -1.95 -12.64 -5.95
CA VAL A 45 -0.61 -13.21 -6.14
C VAL A 45 -0.71 -14.71 -6.37
N THR A 46 -0.11 -15.20 -7.46
CA THR A 46 -0.03 -16.63 -7.80
C THR A 46 1.37 -17.03 -8.24
N GLY A 47 1.80 -18.24 -7.86
CA GLY A 47 3.15 -18.75 -8.12
C GLY A 47 4.16 -18.35 -7.04
N THR A 48 5.42 -18.71 -7.28
CA THR A 48 6.55 -18.38 -6.42
C THR A 48 7.24 -17.13 -6.97
N LEU A 49 7.38 -16.10 -6.12
CA LEU A 49 8.10 -14.87 -6.45
C LEU A 49 9.60 -15.07 -6.19
N GLU A 50 10.46 -14.57 -7.09
CA GLU A 50 11.91 -14.78 -6.97
C GLU A 50 12.60 -13.64 -6.22
N ASN A 51 12.18 -12.38 -6.44
CA ASN A 51 12.85 -11.23 -5.83
C ASN A 51 12.18 -10.78 -4.53
N TYR A 52 10.90 -11.07 -4.33
CA TYR A 52 10.16 -10.64 -3.15
C TYR A 52 9.40 -11.78 -2.47
N SER A 53 9.28 -11.71 -1.15
CA SER A 53 8.36 -12.58 -0.45
C SER A 53 6.90 -12.17 -0.72
N ARG A 54 5.97 -13.13 -0.65
CA ARG A 54 4.54 -12.85 -0.79
C ARG A 54 4.05 -11.79 0.21
N ASN A 55 4.65 -11.75 1.40
CA ASN A 55 4.34 -10.74 2.42
C ASN A 55 4.85 -9.35 2.04
N GLU A 56 6.05 -9.23 1.45
CA GLU A 56 6.57 -7.94 1.00
C GLU A 56 5.74 -7.34 -0.13
N ILE A 57 5.35 -8.17 -1.12
CA ILE A 57 4.44 -7.72 -2.18
C ILE A 57 3.11 -7.28 -1.58
N LYS A 58 2.56 -8.04 -0.64
CA LYS A 58 1.31 -7.67 0.03
C LYS A 58 1.44 -6.30 0.72
N ASN A 59 2.51 -6.10 1.48
CA ASN A 59 2.78 -4.83 2.14
C ASN A 59 2.93 -3.69 1.13
N ARG A 60 3.65 -3.89 0.02
CA ARG A 60 3.80 -2.88 -1.04
C ARG A 60 2.47 -2.55 -1.69
N ILE A 61 1.62 -3.54 -1.96
CA ILE A 61 0.28 -3.32 -2.52
C ILE A 61 -0.55 -2.48 -1.55
N GLU A 62 -0.58 -2.86 -0.26
CA GLU A 62 -1.35 -2.16 0.77
C GLU A 62 -0.82 -0.74 1.01
N GLN A 63 0.50 -0.54 1.00
CA GLN A 63 1.15 0.79 1.08
C GLN A 63 0.82 1.70 -0.11
N ASN A 64 0.54 1.14 -1.28
CA ASN A 64 0.16 1.92 -2.46
C ASN A 64 -1.37 2.03 -2.64
N GLY A 65 -2.16 1.64 -1.63
CA GLY A 65 -3.63 1.76 -1.63
C GLY A 65 -4.38 0.61 -2.32
N GLY A 66 -3.67 -0.43 -2.75
CA GLY A 66 -4.26 -1.61 -3.37
C GLY A 66 -4.75 -2.63 -2.35
N ARG A 67 -5.58 -3.58 -2.80
CA ARG A 67 -6.12 -4.66 -1.95
C ARG A 67 -5.69 -6.02 -2.46
N VAL A 68 -5.13 -6.86 -1.59
CA VAL A 68 -4.80 -8.25 -1.95
C VAL A 68 -5.97 -9.17 -1.68
N VAL A 69 -6.44 -9.86 -2.72
CA VAL A 69 -7.47 -10.89 -2.65
C VAL A 69 -6.85 -12.28 -2.78
N SER A 70 -7.52 -13.31 -2.26
CA SER A 70 -7.05 -14.70 -2.26
C SER A 70 -7.60 -15.56 -3.39
N GLY A 71 -8.59 -15.06 -4.14
CA GLY A 71 -9.32 -15.78 -5.18
C GLY A 71 -9.47 -14.99 -6.48
N ILE A 72 -9.64 -15.72 -7.59
CA ILE A 72 -9.95 -15.14 -8.90
C ILE A 72 -11.44 -14.86 -8.92
N SER A 73 -11.81 -13.58 -9.06
CA SER A 73 -13.19 -13.12 -9.17
C SER A 73 -13.30 -12.13 -10.34
N LYS A 74 -14.52 -11.87 -10.81
CA LYS A 74 -14.77 -10.85 -11.85
C LYS A 74 -14.41 -9.43 -11.40
N LYS A 75 -14.24 -9.20 -10.09
CA LYS A 75 -13.81 -7.93 -9.49
C LYS A 75 -12.28 -7.81 -9.32
N LEU A 76 -11.53 -8.81 -9.79
CA LEU A 76 -10.07 -8.77 -9.74
C LEU A 76 -9.57 -7.91 -10.90
N ASP A 77 -8.75 -6.92 -10.61
CA ASP A 77 -8.16 -6.04 -11.64
C ASP A 77 -6.83 -6.61 -12.14
N TYR A 78 -6.00 -7.11 -11.23
CA TYR A 78 -4.64 -7.53 -11.53
C TYR A 78 -4.30 -8.90 -10.94
N LEU A 79 -3.71 -9.78 -11.75
CA LEU A 79 -3.10 -11.04 -11.34
C LEU A 79 -1.59 -10.91 -11.40
N LEU A 80 -0.93 -10.90 -10.24
CA LEU A 80 0.53 -11.00 -10.15
C LEU A 80 0.96 -12.46 -10.33
N VAL A 81 1.72 -12.72 -11.37
CA VAL A 81 2.17 -14.04 -11.81
C VAL A 81 3.67 -14.18 -11.57
N GLY A 82 4.04 -15.02 -10.61
CA GLY A 82 5.43 -15.44 -10.38
C GLY A 82 5.82 -16.69 -11.18
N LYS A 83 6.97 -17.27 -10.85
CA LYS A 83 7.48 -18.52 -11.44
C LYS A 83 6.52 -19.67 -11.11
N ASN A 84 6.16 -20.47 -12.11
CA ASN A 84 5.17 -21.56 -12.02
C ASN A 84 3.78 -21.16 -11.46
N PRO A 85 3.00 -20.34 -12.18
CA PRO A 85 1.72 -19.84 -11.70
C PRO A 85 0.57 -20.87 -11.72
N GLY A 86 0.79 -22.04 -12.33
CA GLY A 86 -0.14 -23.18 -12.34
C GLY A 86 -1.55 -22.84 -12.85
N SER A 87 -2.54 -23.59 -12.37
CA SER A 87 -3.94 -23.58 -12.83
C SER A 87 -4.71 -22.27 -12.58
N LYS A 88 -4.13 -21.30 -11.86
CA LYS A 88 -4.71 -19.96 -11.65
C LYS A 88 -4.52 -19.05 -12.86
N LEU A 89 -3.42 -19.19 -13.60
CA LEU A 89 -3.16 -18.43 -14.82
C LEU A 89 -4.17 -18.76 -15.91
N THR A 90 -4.49 -20.05 -16.08
CA THR A 90 -5.49 -20.51 -17.06
C THR A 90 -6.89 -19.97 -16.74
N LYS A 91 -7.26 -19.82 -15.46
CA LYS A 91 -8.54 -19.25 -15.04
C LYS A 91 -8.61 -17.74 -15.27
N ALA A 92 -7.52 -17.02 -14.99
CA ALA A 92 -7.47 -15.58 -15.24
C ALA A 92 -7.48 -15.25 -16.73
N ARG A 93 -6.81 -16.04 -17.58
CA ARG A 93 -6.88 -15.89 -19.05
C ARG A 93 -8.29 -16.05 -19.63
N LYS A 94 -9.20 -16.73 -18.94
CA LYS A 94 -10.61 -16.88 -19.36
C LYS A 94 -11.47 -15.66 -19.03
N ILE A 95 -10.91 -14.68 -18.31
CA ILE A 95 -11.61 -13.48 -17.88
C ILE A 95 -10.82 -12.30 -18.43
N ASP A 96 -11.26 -11.74 -19.56
CA ASP A 96 -10.59 -10.63 -20.24
C ASP A 96 -10.40 -9.37 -19.38
N THR A 97 -11.18 -9.23 -18.31
CA THR A 97 -11.10 -8.08 -17.40
C THR A 97 -9.86 -8.10 -16.50
N ILE A 98 -9.21 -9.25 -16.32
CA ILE A 98 -8.06 -9.40 -15.42
C ILE A 98 -6.76 -9.13 -16.20
N LYS A 99 -6.00 -8.12 -15.80
CA LYS A 99 -4.65 -7.90 -16.32
C LYS A 99 -3.66 -8.82 -15.61
N ILE A 100 -2.85 -9.51 -16.40
CA ILE A 100 -1.77 -10.35 -15.90
C ILE A 100 -0.52 -9.49 -15.80
N LEU A 101 0.05 -9.37 -14.61
CA LEU A 101 1.28 -8.64 -14.33
C LEU A 101 2.36 -9.61 -13.84
N THR A 102 3.57 -9.37 -14.28
CA THR A 102 4.77 -9.98 -13.69
C THR A 102 5.25 -9.18 -12.47
N GLU A 103 6.14 -9.77 -11.68
CA GLU A 103 6.79 -9.07 -10.55
C GLU A 103 7.49 -7.77 -11.00
N ALA A 104 8.16 -7.81 -12.15
CA ALA A 104 8.83 -6.65 -12.73
C ALA A 104 7.84 -5.53 -13.09
N GLU A 105 6.74 -5.85 -13.78
CA GLU A 105 5.73 -4.85 -14.16
C GLU A 105 5.04 -4.23 -12.94
N PHE A 106 4.79 -5.02 -11.89
CA PHE A 106 4.26 -4.48 -10.64
C PHE A 106 5.21 -3.47 -10.00
N LEU A 107 6.52 -3.75 -10.01
CA LEU A 107 7.52 -2.83 -9.50
C LEU A 107 7.57 -1.54 -10.31
N GLU A 108 7.46 -1.62 -11.63
CA GLU A 108 7.36 -0.45 -12.50
C GLU A 108 6.09 0.38 -12.21
N MET A 109 4.97 -0.26 -11.87
CA MET A 109 3.74 0.44 -11.51
C MET A 109 3.83 1.21 -10.18
N ILE A 110 4.69 0.79 -9.25
CA ILE A 110 4.83 1.45 -7.94
C ILE A 110 6.03 2.40 -7.87
N LYS A 111 7.00 2.28 -8.79
CA LYS A 111 8.18 3.16 -8.92
C LYS A 111 7.78 4.58 -9.30
#